data_AF-A0A935XB19-F1
#
_entry.id   AF-A0A935XB19-F1
#
_cell.length_a   1.000
_cell.length_b   1.000
_cell.length_c   1.000
_cell.angle_alpha   90.00
_cell.angle_beta   90.00
_cell.angle_gamma   90.00
#
_symmetry.space_group_name_H-M   'P 1'
#
loop_
_entity.id
_entity.type
_entity.pdbx_description
1 polymer ?
#
loop_
_entity_poly.entity_id
_entity_poly.type
_entity_poly.pdbx_seq_one_letter_code
_entity_poly.pdbx_strand_id
1 'polypeptide(L)'
;MMEHPRAQIITGAWGIAQHYAPLGSGLGTFGGAGAAKFDQSLYEDLGFGRYWWFGKRDYLLDTYWPSALAESGFIGAALLFLAYLAMVMYATHRFRQSMDKARTYWAIAAAGMLYMLLTSATSPAFQDPRLFLLPALMIGLAHGVSRSVSKKDQGVSNSDVSPHRGSKLSGNGRWKPCANRCGRVMTFFVSKQFNYGHCIPSEGEAILVLLRLTVKAERFVTLRLGKGLVQ
;
A
#
# COMPACT_ATOMS: atom_id res chain seq x y z
N MET A 1 37.31 15.50 -23.40
CA MET A 1 35.84 15.37 -23.37
C MET A 1 35.45 15.35 -21.90
N MET A 2 34.76 16.38 -21.38
CA MET A 2 34.33 16.40 -19.97
C MET A 2 33.15 15.46 -19.81
N GLU A 3 33.42 14.23 -19.39
CA GLU A 3 32.39 13.22 -19.14
C GLU A 3 31.75 13.45 -17.77
N HIS A 4 30.42 13.38 -17.72
CA HIS A 4 29.64 13.65 -16.52
C HIS A 4 29.86 12.54 -15.47
N PRO A 5 30.16 12.87 -14.18
CA PRO A 5 30.47 11.88 -13.15
C PRO A 5 29.41 10.77 -13.01
N ARG A 6 28.13 11.15 -12.96
CA ARG A 6 27.01 10.20 -12.87
C ARG A 6 26.98 9.20 -14.03
N ALA A 7 27.30 9.64 -15.24
CA ALA A 7 27.28 8.76 -16.41
C ALA A 7 28.34 7.66 -16.28
N GLN A 8 29.54 8.02 -15.80
CA GLN A 8 30.62 7.07 -15.57
C GLN A 8 30.32 6.08 -14.44
N ILE A 9 29.64 6.52 -13.39
CA ILE A 9 29.22 5.62 -12.31
C ILE A 9 28.16 4.63 -12.82
N ILE A 10 27.21 5.08 -13.65
CA ILE A 10 26.19 4.21 -14.25
C ILE A 10 26.83 3.16 -15.16
N THR A 11 27.75 3.56 -16.04
CA THR A 11 28.44 2.62 -16.95
C THR A 11 29.33 1.64 -16.19
N GLY A 12 30.05 2.12 -15.16
CA GLY A 12 30.84 1.27 -14.28
C GLY A 12 29.98 0.24 -13.53
N ALA A 13 28.86 0.67 -12.94
CA ALA A 13 27.93 -0.23 -12.27
C ALA A 13 27.37 -1.30 -13.19
N TRP A 14 27.03 -0.93 -14.42
CA TRP A 14 26.56 -1.88 -15.43
C TRP A 14 27.63 -2.92 -15.76
N GLY A 15 28.89 -2.50 -15.95
CA GLY A 15 30.02 -3.39 -16.17
C GLY A 15 30.23 -4.36 -15.00
N ILE A 16 30.24 -3.86 -13.76
CA ILE A 16 30.34 -4.68 -12.55
C ILE A 16 29.21 -5.71 -12.49
N ALA A 17 27.97 -5.28 -12.72
CA ALA A 17 26.81 -6.17 -12.67
C ALA A 17 26.86 -7.28 -13.72
N GLN A 18 27.47 -7.02 -14.89
CA GLN A 18 27.72 -8.04 -15.91
C GLN A 18 28.85 -9.02 -15.50
N HIS A 19 29.94 -8.51 -14.93
CA HIS A 19 31.08 -9.33 -14.52
C HIS A 19 30.78 -10.23 -13.31
N TYR A 20 30.00 -9.74 -12.35
CA TYR A 20 29.66 -10.43 -11.10
C TYR A 20 28.20 -10.91 -11.08
N ALA A 21 27.58 -11.11 -12.24
CA ALA A 21 26.25 -11.68 -12.33
C ALA A 21 26.20 -13.08 -11.68
N PRO A 22 25.13 -13.46 -10.96
CA PRO A 22 23.88 -12.71 -10.76
C PRO A 22 23.79 -11.88 -9.46
N LEU A 23 24.73 -12.07 -8.53
CA LEU A 23 24.66 -11.56 -7.15
C LEU A 23 25.40 -10.24 -6.92
N GLY A 24 26.11 -9.72 -7.92
CA GLY A 24 26.87 -8.47 -7.82
C GLY A 24 28.20 -8.63 -7.09
N SER A 25 28.91 -7.52 -6.91
CA SER A 25 30.25 -7.49 -6.30
C SER A 25 30.26 -7.61 -4.77
N GLY A 26 29.10 -7.54 -4.11
CA GLY A 26 28.97 -7.59 -2.65
C GLY A 26 28.48 -6.26 -2.06
N LEU A 27 27.97 -6.29 -0.83
CA LEU A 27 27.45 -5.09 -0.16
C LEU A 27 28.60 -4.16 0.26
N GLY A 28 28.43 -2.86 0.01
CA GLY A 28 29.39 -1.82 0.40
C GLY A 28 30.65 -1.75 -0.46
N THR A 29 30.70 -2.38 -1.63
CA THR A 29 31.85 -2.37 -2.56
C THR A 29 31.75 -1.29 -3.63
N PHE A 30 30.56 -0.73 -3.91
CA PHE A 30 30.38 0.27 -4.96
C PHE A 30 29.23 1.24 -4.72
N GLY A 31 29.49 2.54 -4.85
CA GLY A 31 28.49 3.63 -4.81
C GLY A 31 27.87 3.88 -3.43
N GLY A 32 28.36 3.19 -2.40
CA GLY A 32 27.98 3.36 -1.01
C GLY A 32 29.02 4.11 -0.18
N ALA A 33 28.60 4.61 0.99
CA ALA A 33 29.51 5.28 1.93
C ALA A 33 30.58 4.33 2.49
N GLY A 34 30.31 3.02 2.46
CA GLY A 34 31.26 1.96 2.77
C GLY A 34 32.41 1.92 1.76
N ALA A 35 32.08 1.77 0.47
CA ALA A 35 33.05 1.74 -0.62
C ALA A 35 33.94 2.99 -0.63
N ALA A 36 33.32 4.18 -0.55
CA ALA A 36 34.07 5.43 -0.55
C ALA A 36 35.08 5.57 0.61
N LYS A 37 34.88 4.86 1.73
CA LYS A 37 35.71 4.97 2.94
C LYS A 37 36.68 3.80 3.14
N PHE A 38 36.28 2.58 2.80
CA PHE A 38 36.98 1.36 3.20
C PHE A 38 37.56 0.58 2.02
N ASP A 39 36.95 0.64 0.83
CA ASP A 39 37.40 -0.15 -0.31
C ASP A 39 37.22 0.60 -1.64
N GLN A 40 38.36 1.04 -2.19
CA GLN A 40 38.43 1.72 -3.49
C GLN A 40 39.03 0.84 -4.59
N SER A 41 39.40 -0.41 -4.28
CA SER A 41 40.06 -1.32 -5.24
C SER A 41 39.24 -1.52 -6.51
N LEU A 42 37.93 -1.73 -6.36
CA LEU A 42 37.01 -1.91 -7.49
C LEU A 42 36.95 -0.68 -8.41
N TYR A 43 37.09 0.52 -7.84
CA TYR A 43 37.15 1.75 -8.62
C TYR A 43 38.49 1.91 -9.35
N GLU A 44 39.59 1.48 -8.74
CA GLU A 44 40.92 1.47 -9.37
C GLU A 44 40.97 0.48 -10.53
N ASP A 45 40.39 -0.72 -10.38
CA ASP A 45 40.30 -1.75 -11.44
C ASP A 45 39.51 -1.26 -12.66
N LEU A 46 38.46 -0.48 -12.44
CA LEU A 46 37.68 0.18 -13.50
C LEU A 46 38.40 1.42 -14.08
N GLY A 47 39.53 1.80 -13.51
CA GLY A 47 40.34 2.94 -13.93
C GLY A 47 39.71 4.29 -13.60
N PHE A 48 38.91 4.39 -12.53
CA PHE A 48 38.31 5.67 -12.13
C PHE A 48 39.34 6.70 -11.66
N GLY A 49 40.56 6.27 -11.30
CA GLY A 49 41.68 7.15 -10.93
C GLY A 49 42.06 8.20 -11.98
N ARG A 50 41.65 8.01 -13.25
CA ARG A 50 41.88 8.98 -14.33
C ARG A 50 40.97 10.22 -14.25
N TYR A 51 39.90 10.17 -13.46
CA TYR A 51 38.90 11.24 -13.41
C TYR A 51 39.18 12.24 -12.28
N TRP A 52 39.09 13.54 -12.59
CA TRP A 52 39.34 14.64 -11.64
C TRP A 52 38.38 14.67 -10.43
N TRP A 53 37.22 14.04 -10.55
CA TRP A 53 36.20 13.98 -9.49
C TRP A 53 36.36 12.74 -8.60
N PHE A 54 37.19 11.78 -8.99
CA PHE A 54 37.46 10.59 -8.19
C PHE A 54 38.11 10.97 -6.85
N GLY A 55 37.70 10.31 -5.77
CA GLY A 55 38.08 10.65 -4.38
C GLY A 55 37.17 11.69 -3.70
N LYS A 56 36.30 12.39 -4.44
CA LYS A 56 35.31 13.29 -3.85
C LYS A 56 34.01 12.55 -3.53
N ARG A 57 33.75 12.33 -2.24
CA ARG A 57 32.59 11.58 -1.73
C ARG A 57 31.24 12.04 -2.31
N ASP A 58 31.07 13.34 -2.51
CA ASP A 58 29.79 13.90 -3.00
C ASP A 58 29.41 13.38 -4.39
N TYR A 59 30.39 13.09 -5.25
CA TYR A 59 30.13 12.57 -6.60
C TYR A 59 29.91 11.05 -6.59
N LEU A 60 30.63 10.31 -5.73
CA LEU A 60 30.51 8.86 -5.65
C LEU A 60 29.15 8.41 -5.07
N LEU A 61 28.56 9.23 -4.21
CA LEU A 61 27.30 8.95 -3.50
C LEU A 61 26.08 9.63 -4.13
N ASP A 62 26.23 10.29 -5.28
CA ASP A 62 25.16 11.08 -5.90
C ASP A 62 24.05 10.21 -6.52
N THR A 63 24.30 8.92 -6.74
CA THR A 63 23.37 8.04 -7.45
C THR A 63 23.09 6.75 -6.68
N TYR A 64 21.81 6.49 -6.41
CA TYR A 64 21.37 5.31 -5.67
C TYR A 64 21.35 4.02 -6.51
N TRP A 65 20.70 4.06 -7.67
CA TRP A 65 20.46 2.87 -8.49
C TRP A 65 21.73 2.17 -9.00
N PRO A 66 22.79 2.88 -9.42
CA PRO A 66 24.04 2.24 -9.81
C PRO A 66 24.71 1.47 -8.67
N SER A 67 24.62 1.98 -7.43
CA SER A 67 25.14 1.29 -6.25
C SER A 67 24.38 -0.02 -6.03
N ALA A 68 23.05 0.03 -5.99
CA ALA A 68 22.22 -1.15 -5.83
C ALA A 68 22.49 -2.21 -6.94
N LEU A 69 22.66 -1.76 -8.19
CA LEU A 69 22.95 -2.63 -9.32
C LEU A 69 24.33 -3.31 -9.23
N ALA A 70 25.37 -2.55 -8.87
CA ALA A 70 26.74 -3.06 -8.78
C ALA A 70 26.95 -3.99 -7.57
N GLU A 71 26.33 -3.67 -6.44
CA GLU A 71 26.50 -4.41 -5.19
C GLU A 71 25.67 -5.71 -5.17
N SER A 72 24.41 -5.64 -5.61
CA SER A 72 23.45 -6.75 -5.52
C SER A 72 23.16 -7.46 -6.85
N GLY A 73 23.74 -6.97 -7.94
CA GLY A 73 23.52 -7.48 -9.29
C GLY A 73 22.11 -7.19 -9.81
N PHE A 74 21.79 -7.77 -10.97
CA PHE A 74 20.49 -7.58 -11.61
C PHE A 74 19.33 -8.11 -10.77
N ILE A 75 19.50 -9.29 -10.15
CA ILE A 75 18.44 -9.93 -9.35
C ILE A 75 18.17 -9.11 -8.09
N GLY A 76 19.22 -8.70 -7.36
CA GLY A 76 19.07 -7.90 -6.15
C GLY A 76 18.45 -6.55 -6.44
N ALA A 77 18.91 -5.86 -7.48
CA ALA A 77 18.35 -4.57 -7.89
C ALA A 77 16.87 -4.69 -8.32
N ALA A 78 16.51 -5.74 -9.05
CA ALA A 78 15.12 -5.98 -9.44
C ALA A 78 14.23 -6.30 -8.22
N LEU A 79 14.68 -7.14 -7.30
CA LEU A 79 13.96 -7.44 -6.06
C LEU A 79 13.77 -6.20 -5.19
N LEU A 80 14.79 -5.35 -5.09
CA LEU A 80 14.73 -4.08 -4.36
C LEU A 80 13.72 -3.12 -4.99
N PHE A 81 13.74 -2.99 -6.32
CA PHE A 81 12.77 -2.18 -7.06
C PHE A 81 11.33 -2.70 -6.85
N LEU A 82 11.13 -4.02 -6.96
CA LEU A 82 9.85 -4.67 -6.72
C LEU A 82 9.35 -4.46 -5.28
N ALA A 83 10.25 -4.49 -4.29
CA ALA A 83 9.89 -4.23 -2.90
C ALA A 83 9.34 -2.80 -2.72
N TYR A 84 10.00 -1.79 -3.28
CA TYR A 84 9.50 -0.41 -3.22
C TYR A 84 8.18 -0.25 -3.98
N LEU A 85 8.05 -0.86 -5.15
CA LEU A 85 6.80 -0.83 -5.91
C LEU A 85 5.67 -1.51 -5.13
N ALA A 86 5.94 -2.64 -4.47
CA ALA A 86 4.99 -3.34 -3.63
C ALA A 86 4.52 -2.47 -2.45
N MET A 87 5.41 -1.69 -1.82
CA MET A 87 5.01 -0.74 -0.76
C MET A 87 4.08 0.35 -1.27
N VAL A 88 4.33 0.91 -2.46
CA VAL A 88 3.44 1.91 -3.10
C VAL A 88 2.08 1.27 -3.44
N MET A 89 2.09 0.08 -4.05
CA MET A 89 0.87 -0.66 -4.39
C MET A 89 0.07 -1.02 -3.14
N TYR A 90 0.74 -1.39 -2.05
CA TYR A 90 0.09 -1.69 -0.78
C TYR A 90 -0.59 -0.44 -0.18
N ALA A 91 0.12 0.68 -0.12
CA ALA A 91 -0.43 1.94 0.41
C ALA A 91 -1.61 2.44 -0.44
N THR A 92 -1.51 2.36 -1.76
CA THR A 92 -2.61 2.75 -2.68
C THR A 92 -3.80 1.79 -2.61
N HIS A 93 -3.57 0.48 -2.46
CA HIS A 93 -4.63 -0.50 -2.26
C HIS A 93 -5.41 -0.20 -0.96
N ARG A 94 -4.71 0.08 0.14
CA ARG A 94 -5.34 0.46 1.41
C ARG A 94 -6.06 1.80 1.36
N PHE A 95 -5.52 2.77 0.63
CA PHE A 95 -6.22 4.03 0.36
C PHE A 95 -7.60 3.81 -0.28
N ARG A 96 -7.72 2.86 -1.22
CA ARG A 96 -8.99 2.57 -1.89
C ARG A 96 -10.03 1.86 -1.01
N GLN A 97 -9.59 1.20 0.06
CA GLN A 97 -10.45 0.43 0.97
C GLN A 97 -10.84 1.17 2.26
N SER A 98 -10.23 2.34 2.52
CA SER A 98 -10.37 3.01 3.81
C SER A 98 -11.54 4.01 3.84
N MET A 99 -12.23 4.06 4.99
CA MET A 99 -13.26 5.07 5.30
C MET A 99 -12.63 6.44 5.60
N ASP A 100 -13.41 7.52 5.49
CA ASP A 100 -12.97 8.92 5.37
C ASP A 100 -11.73 9.32 6.18
N LYS A 101 -11.77 9.19 7.52
CA LYS A 101 -10.63 9.64 8.36
C LYS A 101 -9.37 8.82 8.15
N ALA A 102 -9.49 7.50 7.94
CA ALA A 102 -8.34 6.64 7.67
C ALA A 102 -7.82 6.81 6.23
N ARG A 103 -8.71 7.15 5.29
CA ARG A 103 -8.39 7.37 3.88
C ARG A 103 -7.37 8.48 3.69
N THR A 104 -7.50 9.60 4.40
CA THR A 104 -6.54 10.72 4.31
C THR A 104 -5.12 10.29 4.71
N TYR A 105 -4.97 9.53 5.80
CA TYR A 105 -3.64 9.05 6.23
C TYR A 105 -3.02 8.08 5.22
N TRP A 106 -3.82 7.16 4.65
CA TRP A 106 -3.35 6.28 3.57
C TRP A 106 -2.99 7.04 2.29
N ALA A 107 -3.71 8.13 1.97
CA ALA A 107 -3.41 8.97 0.83
C ALA A 107 -2.05 9.67 1.00
N ILE A 108 -1.78 10.25 2.17
CA ILE A 108 -0.52 10.92 2.49
C ILE A 108 0.63 9.90 2.46
N ALA A 109 0.44 8.72 3.04
CA ALA A 109 1.43 7.64 3.03
C ALA A 109 1.75 7.18 1.59
N ALA A 110 0.73 6.96 0.76
CA ALA A 110 0.90 6.57 -0.63
C ALA A 110 1.59 7.67 -1.46
N ALA A 111 1.19 8.93 -1.28
CA ALA A 111 1.81 10.08 -1.95
C ALA A 111 3.28 10.25 -1.54
N GLY A 112 3.59 10.10 -0.24
CA GLY A 112 4.97 10.18 0.26
C GLY A 112 5.86 9.07 -0.30
N MET A 113 5.37 7.83 -0.37
CA MET A 113 6.14 6.73 -0.95
C MET A 113 6.31 6.88 -2.46
N LEU A 114 5.28 7.36 -3.17
CA LEU A 114 5.37 7.66 -4.59
C LEU A 114 6.38 8.78 -4.86
N TYR A 115 6.34 9.87 -4.09
CA TYR A 115 7.30 10.97 -4.19
C TYR A 115 8.73 10.46 -4.02
N MET A 116 8.99 9.63 -3.00
CA MET A 116 10.31 9.03 -2.79
C MET A 116 10.77 8.20 -3.98
N LEU A 117 9.89 7.38 -4.56
CA LEU A 117 10.23 6.57 -5.73
C LEU A 117 10.60 7.45 -6.93
N LEU A 118 9.87 8.54 -7.16
CA LEU A 118 10.18 9.50 -8.23
C LEU A 118 11.50 10.23 -7.97
N THR A 119 11.71 10.74 -6.75
CA THR A 119 12.93 11.46 -6.37
C THR A 119 14.17 10.55 -6.36
N SER A 120 14.01 9.23 -6.16
CA SER A 120 15.12 8.28 -6.18
C SER A 120 15.84 8.17 -7.53
N ALA A 121 15.18 8.54 -8.63
CA ALA A 121 15.80 8.54 -9.95
C ALA A 121 16.83 9.67 -10.10
N THR A 122 16.57 10.82 -9.46
CA THR A 122 17.40 12.02 -9.55
C THR A 122 18.37 12.17 -8.39
N SER A 123 18.04 11.61 -7.21
CA SER A 123 18.79 11.82 -5.97
C SER A 123 18.85 10.53 -5.15
N PRO A 124 19.80 10.38 -4.21
CA PRO A 124 19.94 9.19 -3.40
C PRO A 124 18.91 9.09 -2.26
N ALA A 125 17.62 9.29 -2.58
CA ALA A 125 16.54 9.47 -1.61
C ALA A 125 16.40 8.31 -0.60
N PHE A 126 16.74 7.07 -1.00
CA PHE A 126 16.64 5.90 -0.14
C PHE A 126 17.83 5.71 0.82
N GLN A 127 18.98 6.34 0.56
CA GLN A 127 20.12 6.29 1.48
C GLN A 127 19.97 7.28 2.64
N ASP A 128 19.17 8.33 2.47
CA ASP A 128 18.89 9.29 3.52
C ASP A 128 17.83 8.77 4.51
N PRO A 129 18.22 8.48 5.77
CA PRO A 129 17.27 7.94 6.75
C PRO A 129 16.12 8.90 7.03
N ARG A 130 16.35 10.21 6.85
CA ARG A 130 15.34 11.26 7.08
C ARG A 130 14.20 11.19 6.07
N LEU A 131 14.54 11.00 4.80
CA LEU A 131 13.58 10.97 3.70
C LEU A 131 12.76 9.67 3.72
N PHE A 132 13.39 8.54 4.09
CA PHE A 132 12.70 7.26 4.21
C PHE A 132 11.82 7.13 5.47
N LEU A 133 12.23 7.72 6.59
CA LEU A 133 11.50 7.60 7.86
C LEU A 133 10.11 8.25 7.81
N LEU A 134 9.96 9.35 7.07
CA LEU A 134 8.70 10.09 7.00
C LEU A 134 7.54 9.26 6.42
N PRO A 135 7.63 8.66 5.21
CA PRO A 135 6.57 7.81 4.68
C PRO A 135 6.38 6.53 5.49
N ALA A 136 7.45 5.95 6.06
CA ALA A 136 7.35 4.78 6.93
C ALA A 136 6.51 5.06 8.20
N LEU A 137 6.74 6.22 8.82
CA LEU A 137 5.95 6.68 9.97
C LEU A 137 4.48 6.88 9.59
N MET A 138 4.21 7.49 8.43
CA MET A 138 2.84 7.70 7.95
C MET A 138 2.09 6.40 7.70
N ILE A 139 2.76 5.37 7.16
CA ILE A 139 2.19 4.02 7.02
C ILE A 139 1.82 3.45 8.40
N GLY A 140 2.70 3.60 9.39
CA GLY A 140 2.45 3.17 10.77
C GLY A 140 1.24 3.87 11.41
N LEU A 141 1.15 5.19 11.26
CA LEU A 141 0.02 5.99 11.76
C LEU A 141 -1.29 5.62 11.05
N ALA A 142 -1.26 5.44 9.73
CA ALA A 142 -2.43 5.03 8.93
C ALA A 142 -2.98 3.67 9.41
N HIS A 143 -2.09 2.74 9.76
CA HIS A 143 -2.45 1.48 10.41
C HIS A 143 -3.10 1.66 11.78
N GLY A 144 -2.53 2.53 12.63
CA GLY A 144 -3.10 2.85 13.95
C GLY A 144 -4.51 3.41 13.86
N VAL A 145 -4.72 4.40 12.99
CA VAL A 145 -6.04 5.04 12.79
C VAL A 145 -7.06 4.05 12.22
N SER A 146 -6.67 3.23 11.24
CA SER A 146 -7.57 2.22 10.65
C SER A 146 -8.09 1.21 11.69
N ARG A 147 -7.24 0.82 12.65
CA ARG A 147 -7.62 -0.08 13.74
C ARG A 147 -8.59 0.59 14.72
N SER A 148 -8.39 1.86 15.02
CA SER A 148 -9.25 2.62 15.94
C SER A 148 -10.65 2.85 15.37
N VAL A 149 -10.76 3.14 14.07
CA VAL A 149 -12.07 3.27 13.38
C VAL A 149 -12.83 1.94 13.45
N SER A 150 -12.16 0.83 13.11
CA SER A 150 -12.79 -0.49 13.13
C SER A 150 -13.29 -0.92 14.53
N LYS A 151 -12.56 -0.58 15.60
CA LYS A 151 -13.02 -0.84 16.98
C LYS A 151 -14.25 -0.01 17.36
N LYS A 152 -14.32 1.24 16.92
CA LYS A 152 -15.45 2.13 17.24
C LYS A 152 -16.74 1.64 16.59
N ASP A 153 -16.67 1.19 15.34
CA ASP A 153 -17.84 0.66 14.61
C ASP A 153 -18.41 -0.60 15.28
N GLN A 154 -17.54 -1.47 15.81
CA GLN A 154 -17.96 -2.66 16.57
C GLN A 154 -18.56 -2.31 17.95
N GLY A 155 -18.04 -1.28 18.63
CA GLY A 155 -18.55 -0.84 19.93
C GLY A 155 -19.96 -0.22 19.86
N VAL A 156 -20.23 0.59 18.83
CA VAL A 156 -21.56 1.21 18.61
C VAL A 156 -22.61 0.15 18.29
N SER A 157 -22.26 -0.85 17.46
CA SER A 157 -23.18 -1.94 17.12
C SER A 157 -23.64 -2.77 18.32
N ASN A 158 -22.83 -2.90 19.38
CA ASN A 158 -23.21 -3.68 20.56
C ASN A 158 -24.04 -2.88 21.58
N SER A 159 -23.93 -1.55 21.62
CA SER A 159 -24.69 -0.71 22.55
C SER A 159 -26.10 -0.36 22.07
N ASP A 160 -26.36 -0.38 20.76
CA ASP A 160 -27.66 0.00 20.19
C ASP A 160 -28.68 -1.16 20.13
N VAL A 161 -28.26 -2.39 20.48
CA VAL A 161 -29.17 -3.53 20.65
C VAL A 161 -29.64 -3.60 22.11
N SER A 162 -30.28 -2.54 22.60
CA SER A 162 -31.17 -2.68 23.76
C SER A 162 -32.52 -3.19 23.25
N PRO A 163 -32.97 -4.40 23.64
CA PRO A 163 -34.29 -4.87 23.26
C PRO A 163 -35.29 -3.87 23.84
N HIS A 164 -36.08 -3.23 22.97
CA HIS A 164 -37.22 -2.43 23.38
C HIS A 164 -38.06 -3.26 24.36
N ARG A 165 -37.95 -2.92 25.64
CA ARG A 165 -38.68 -3.52 26.74
C ARG A 165 -40.16 -3.38 26.40
N GLY A 166 -40.83 -4.52 26.28
CA GLY A 166 -42.08 -4.69 25.55
C GLY A 166 -43.14 -3.65 25.86
N SER A 167 -43.71 -3.08 24.80
CA SER A 167 -45.05 -2.51 24.87
C SER A 167 -46.01 -3.63 25.24
N LYS A 168 -46.57 -3.54 26.46
CA LYS A 168 -47.69 -4.38 26.88
C LYS A 168 -48.79 -4.27 25.84
N LEU A 169 -49.17 -5.40 25.25
CA LEU A 169 -50.37 -5.54 24.42
C LEU A 169 -51.59 -5.22 25.31
N SER A 170 -52.11 -4.00 25.20
CA SER A 170 -53.45 -3.67 25.70
C SER A 170 -54.47 -4.38 24.82
N GLY A 171 -55.37 -5.13 25.44
CA GLY A 171 -56.40 -5.93 24.81
C GLY A 171 -57.38 -5.10 24.01
N ASN A 172 -57.09 -4.93 22.72
CA ASN A 172 -58.09 -4.89 21.66
C ASN A 172 -57.36 -4.99 20.32
N GLY A 173 -57.54 -6.11 19.63
CA GLY A 173 -56.81 -6.52 18.43
C GLY A 173 -56.97 -5.59 17.22
N ARG A 174 -56.30 -4.44 17.23
CA ARG A 174 -56.18 -3.56 16.07
C ARG A 174 -54.77 -2.98 15.98
N TRP A 175 -53.98 -3.48 15.03
CA TRP A 175 -52.68 -2.94 14.69
C TRP A 175 -52.85 -1.51 14.16
N LYS A 176 -52.24 -0.52 14.83
CA LYS A 176 -52.11 0.82 14.25
C LYS A 176 -50.93 0.82 13.28
N PRO A 177 -51.10 1.25 12.02
CA PRO A 177 -49.99 1.36 11.09
C PRO A 177 -49.02 2.45 11.57
N CYS A 178 -47.73 2.15 11.49
CA CYS A 178 -46.60 3.03 11.77
C CYS A 178 -46.48 4.12 10.68
N ALA A 179 -47.56 4.89 10.46
CA ALA A 179 -47.68 5.79 9.31
C ALA A 179 -47.20 7.23 9.58
N ASN A 180 -46.92 7.60 10.84
CA ASN A 180 -46.65 9.01 11.18
C ASN A 180 -45.18 9.37 11.43
N ARG A 181 -44.21 8.56 10.97
CA ARG A 181 -42.77 8.92 11.08
C ARG A 181 -41.93 8.72 9.82
N CYS A 182 -42.54 8.41 8.67
CA CYS A 182 -41.85 8.50 7.38
C CYS A 182 -42.51 9.60 6.55
N GLY A 183 -41.97 10.81 6.67
CA GLY A 183 -42.29 11.89 5.76
C GLY A 183 -41.84 11.54 4.35
N ARG A 184 -42.83 11.30 3.49
CA ARG A 184 -42.90 11.73 2.08
C ARG A 184 -41.75 11.25 1.16
N VAL A 185 -41.99 10.09 0.53
CA VAL A 185 -41.95 9.78 -0.92
C VAL A 185 -41.88 8.25 -1.00
N MET A 186 -42.99 7.59 -1.37
CA MET A 186 -43.02 6.14 -1.52
C MET A 186 -43.90 5.78 -2.71
N THR A 187 -43.25 5.40 -3.81
CA THR A 187 -43.86 4.66 -4.90
C THR A 187 -44.20 3.26 -4.40
N PHE A 188 -45.48 2.92 -4.38
CA PHE A 188 -45.97 1.60 -3.98
C PHE A 188 -45.65 0.57 -5.07
N PHE A 189 -44.84 -0.42 -4.74
CA PHE A 189 -44.79 -1.70 -5.47
C PHE A 189 -45.40 -2.78 -4.57
N VAL A 190 -46.62 -3.20 -4.89
CA VAL A 190 -47.32 -4.26 -4.16
C VAL A 190 -46.89 -5.60 -4.77
N SER A 191 -46.05 -6.34 -4.04
CA SER A 191 -45.92 -7.79 -4.21
C SER A 191 -46.41 -8.46 -2.93
N LYS A 192 -47.45 -9.29 -3.06
CA LYS A 192 -47.98 -10.16 -1.99
C LYS A 192 -46.88 -11.15 -1.55
N GLN A 193 -46.92 -11.49 -0.26
CA GLN A 193 -46.06 -12.43 0.49
C GLN A 193 -44.68 -11.90 0.89
N PHE A 194 -44.61 -11.18 2.03
CA PHE A 194 -43.64 -11.38 3.13
C PHE A 194 -43.92 -10.29 4.18
N ASN A 195 -44.23 -10.70 5.41
CA ASN A 195 -44.77 -9.81 6.45
C ASN A 195 -43.68 -9.31 7.43
N TYR A 196 -42.64 -8.66 6.90
CA TYR A 196 -41.68 -7.87 7.69
C TYR A 196 -41.24 -6.66 6.87
N GLY A 197 -41.73 -5.46 7.24
CA GLY A 197 -41.29 -4.21 6.66
C GLY A 197 -40.01 -3.71 7.35
N HIS A 198 -38.89 -3.72 6.63
CA HIS A 198 -37.68 -3.00 7.04
C HIS A 198 -37.68 -1.62 6.38
N CYS A 199 -37.52 -0.56 7.18
CA CYS A 199 -37.23 0.77 6.65
C CYS A 199 -35.75 0.82 6.24
N ILE A 200 -35.50 0.87 4.93
CA ILE A 200 -34.18 1.08 4.35
C ILE A 200 -34.17 2.52 3.80
N PRO A 201 -33.26 3.42 4.22
CA PRO A 201 -33.11 4.70 3.57
C PRO A 201 -32.57 4.46 2.15
N SER A 202 -33.38 4.87 1.17
CA SER A 202 -33.02 4.89 -0.25
C SER A 202 -32.06 6.04 -0.51
N GLU A 203 -30.85 5.74 -0.99
CA GLU A 203 -30.17 6.37 -2.14
C GLU A 203 -28.82 5.66 -2.35
N GLY A 204 -28.64 4.93 -3.47
CA GLY A 204 -27.30 4.55 -3.96
C GLY A 204 -27.02 3.08 -4.36
N GLU A 205 -27.90 2.11 -4.09
CA GLU A 205 -27.60 0.68 -4.26
C GLU A 205 -27.96 0.08 -5.65
N ALA A 206 -27.85 0.83 -6.74
CA ALA A 206 -28.02 0.27 -8.09
C ALA A 206 -26.72 -0.31 -8.66
N ILE A 207 -25.55 0.17 -8.22
CA ILE A 207 -24.24 -0.26 -8.76
C ILE A 207 -23.61 -1.38 -7.92
N LEU A 208 -24.03 -1.55 -6.66
CA LEU A 208 -23.44 -2.51 -5.71
C LEU A 208 -24.01 -3.94 -5.80
N VAL A 209 -25.19 -4.11 -6.41
CA VAL A 209 -25.81 -5.44 -6.56
C VAL A 209 -25.11 -6.29 -7.63
N LEU A 210 -24.60 -5.67 -8.71
CA LEU A 210 -23.85 -6.39 -9.74
C LEU A 210 -22.46 -6.85 -9.25
N LEU A 211 -21.80 -6.10 -8.36
CA LEU A 211 -20.50 -6.48 -7.80
C LEU A 211 -20.60 -7.47 -6.63
N ARG A 212 -21.72 -7.52 -5.89
CA ARG A 212 -21.93 -8.54 -4.85
C ARG A 212 -22.19 -9.93 -5.41
N LEU A 213 -22.70 -10.05 -6.64
CA LEU A 213 -22.92 -11.36 -7.29
C LEU A 213 -21.60 -11.97 -7.78
N THR A 214 -20.65 -11.18 -8.27
CA THR A 214 -19.35 -11.70 -8.73
C THR A 214 -18.48 -12.19 -7.57
N VAL A 215 -18.44 -11.48 -6.44
CA VAL A 215 -17.61 -11.87 -5.30
C VAL A 215 -18.19 -13.07 -4.52
N LYS A 216 -19.52 -13.25 -4.52
CA LYS A 216 -20.15 -14.40 -3.86
C LYS A 216 -19.92 -15.72 -4.63
N ALA A 217 -19.68 -15.65 -5.95
CA ALA A 217 -19.30 -16.82 -6.74
C ALA A 217 -17.90 -17.34 -6.37
N GLU A 218 -16.91 -16.46 -6.16
CA GLU A 218 -15.55 -16.91 -5.79
C GLU A 218 -15.45 -17.51 -4.38
N ARG A 219 -16.25 -17.03 -3.43
CA ARG A 219 -16.33 -17.64 -2.09
C ARG A 219 -17.05 -18.99 -2.08
N PHE A 220 -17.93 -19.27 -3.05
CA PHE A 220 -18.61 -20.56 -3.14
C PHE A 220 -17.72 -21.65 -3.77
N VAL A 221 -16.82 -21.27 -4.68
CA VAL A 221 -15.85 -22.20 -5.30
C VAL A 221 -14.74 -22.61 -4.33
N THR A 222 -14.26 -21.68 -3.47
CA THR A 222 -13.21 -21.98 -2.48
C THR A 222 -13.70 -22.81 -1.29
N LEU A 223 -15.00 -22.77 -0.95
CA LEU A 223 -15.55 -23.57 0.15
C LEU A 223 -15.89 -25.02 -0.21
N ARG A 224 -15.90 -25.41 -1.50
CA ARG A 224 -16.10 -26.81 -1.93
C ARG A 224 -14.81 -27.61 -2.14
N LEU A 225 -13.64 -26.96 -2.20
CA LEU A 225 -12.34 -27.65 -2.41
C LEU A 225 -11.60 -28.01 -1.11
N GLY A 226 -12.09 -27.58 0.07
CA GLY A 226 -11.44 -27.82 1.36
C GLY A 226 -11.97 -29.00 2.19
N LYS A 227 -12.82 -29.88 1.65
CA LYS A 227 -13.44 -31.00 2.40
C LYS A 227 -13.32 -32.37 1.72
N GLY A 228 -12.20 -32.65 1.06
CA GLY A 228 -11.96 -33.96 0.45
C GLY A 228 -10.49 -34.33 0.45
N LEU A 229 -9.91 -34.56 1.63
CA LEU A 229 -8.62 -35.26 1.82
C LEU A 229 -8.43 -35.62 3.30
N VAL A 230 -9.33 -36.47 3.81
CA VAL A 230 -9.06 -37.38 4.93
C VAL A 230 -9.84 -38.65 4.66
N GLN A 231 -9.19 -39.59 3.98
CA GLN A 231 -9.27 -41.03 4.20
C GLN A 231 -8.15 -41.69 3.39
#